data_AF-A0A6I2QSX4-F1
#
_entry.id   AF-A0A6I2QSX4-F1
#
_cell.length_a   1.000
_cell.length_b   1.000
_cell.length_c   1.000
_cell.angle_alpha   90.00
_cell.angle_beta   90.00
_cell.angle_gamma   90.00
#
_symmetry.space_group_name_H-M   'P 1'
#
loop_
_entity.id
_entity.type
_entity.pdbx_description
1 polymer ?
#
loop_
_entity_poly.entity_id
_entity_poly.type
_entity_poly.pdbx_seq_one_letter_code
_entity_poly.pdbx_strand_id
1 'polypeptide(L)' 'MKTKLSKCGNSHVLQIPGSIMDVLNWKDNDILDLKIKDNKLIIENSSENEMNIEDLFEDFNGQYEKEDIDWGEIVGKEVW' A
#
# COMPACT_ATOMS: atom_id res chain seq x y z
N MET A 1 -8.17 -12.29 21.11
CA MET A 1 -6.99 -11.40 21.23
C MET A 1 -7.41 -10.11 21.93
N LYS A 2 -6.56 -9.52 22.76
CA LYS A 2 -6.80 -8.20 23.38
C LYS A 2 -5.58 -7.32 23.07
N THR A 3 -5.81 -6.08 22.69
CA THR A 3 -4.75 -5.08 22.45
C THR A 3 -5.04 -3.83 23.29
N LYS A 4 -4.00 -3.05 23.57
CA LYS A 4 -4.09 -1.84 24.38
C LYS A 4 -4.11 -0.62 23.47
N LEU A 5 -5.08 0.27 23.68
CA LEU A 5 -5.08 1.59 23.08
C LEU A 5 -4.01 2.46 23.76
N SER A 6 -3.05 2.97 22.99
CA SER A 6 -1.94 3.77 23.51
C SER A 6 -2.02 5.20 22.97
N LYS A 7 -1.74 6.19 23.81
CA LYS A 7 -1.73 7.60 23.41
C LYS A 7 -0.46 7.92 22.61
N CYS A 8 -0.64 8.61 21.48
CA CYS A 8 0.44 9.12 20.64
C CYS A 8 0.11 10.57 20.26
N GLY A 9 0.67 11.54 21.00
CA GLY A 9 0.32 12.96 20.84
C GLY A 9 -1.16 13.23 21.15
N ASN A 10 -1.87 13.81 20.18
CA ASN A 10 -3.32 14.06 20.25
C ASN A 10 -4.17 12.88 19.76
N SER A 11 -3.53 11.80 19.31
CA SER A 11 -4.18 10.62 18.75
C SER A 11 -3.92 9.38 19.60
N HIS A 12 -4.45 8.24 19.16
CA HIS A 12 -4.17 6.94 19.75
C HIS A 12 -3.79 5.92 18.69
N VAL A 13 -3.04 4.91 19.10
CA VAL A 13 -2.60 3.80 18.25
C VAL A 13 -3.06 2.47 18.84
N LEU A 14 -3.45 1.56 17.95
CA LEU A 14 -3.71 0.16 18.24
C LEU A 14 -2.60 -0.68 17.61
N GLN A 15 -1.98 -1.55 18.39
CA GLN A 15 -1.03 -2.51 17.84
C GLN A 15 -1.78 -3.68 17.22
N ILE A 16 -1.50 -3.95 15.95
CA ILE A 16 -2.04 -5.05 15.17
C ILE A 16 -0.94 -6.10 15.01
N PRO A 17 -1.13 -7.34 15.51
CA PRO A 17 -0.13 -8.38 15.32
C PRO A 17 0.06 -8.76 13.86
N GLY A 18 1.29 -9.11 13.49
CA GLY A 18 1.64 -9.49 12.10
C GLY A 18 0.76 -10.60 11.52
N SER A 19 0.32 -11.56 12.34
CA SER A 19 -0.59 -12.61 11.90
C SER A 19 -1.95 -12.10 11.40
N ILE A 20 -2.41 -10.93 11.85
CA ILE A 20 -3.61 -10.28 11.31
C ILE A 20 -3.30 -9.56 10.01
N MET A 21 -2.13 -8.89 9.92
CA MET A 21 -1.66 -8.26 8.68
C MET A 21 -1.59 -9.29 7.54
N ASP A 22 -1.05 -10.48 7.82
CA ASP A 22 -0.92 -11.58 6.85
C ASP A 22 -2.29 -12.08 6.34
N VAL A 23 -3.26 -12.22 7.23
CA VAL A 23 -4.62 -12.70 6.88
C VAL A 23 -5.40 -11.66 6.09
N LEU A 24 -5.24 -10.39 6.40
CA LEU A 24 -5.90 -9.28 5.71
C LEU A 24 -5.13 -8.81 4.47
N ASN A 25 -3.92 -9.34 4.25
CA ASN A 25 -3.00 -8.93 3.20
C ASN A 25 -2.72 -7.42 3.22
N TRP A 26 -2.61 -6.84 4.42
CA TRP A 26 -2.23 -5.44 4.60
C TRP A 26 -0.73 -5.28 4.53
N LYS A 27 -0.30 -4.21 3.87
CA LYS A 27 1.09 -3.81 3.71
C LYS A 27 1.32 -2.46 4.36
N ASP A 28 2.60 -2.17 4.60
CA ASP A 28 3.00 -0.86 5.10
C ASP A 28 2.56 0.23 4.10
N ASN A 29 1.93 1.28 4.63
CA ASN A 29 1.37 2.42 3.89
C ASN A 29 0.09 2.13 3.09
N ASP A 30 -0.55 0.97 3.26
CA ASP A 30 -1.91 0.77 2.74
C ASP A 30 -2.87 1.82 3.30
N ILE A 31 -3.73 2.34 2.43
CA ILE A 31 -4.80 3.26 2.82
C ILE A 31 -6.01 2.42 3.24
N LEU A 32 -6.49 2.67 4.46
CA LEU A 32 -7.61 1.94 5.06
C LEU A 32 -8.74 2.90 5.41
N ASP A 33 -9.97 2.44 5.20
CA ASP A 33 -11.18 3.14 5.61
C ASP A 33 -11.47 2.85 7.07
N LEU A 34 -11.76 3.89 7.86
CA LEU A 34 -12.28 3.75 9.23
C LEU A 34 -13.75 4.11 9.29
N LYS A 35 -14.58 3.16 9.71
CA LYS A 35 -16.05 3.32 9.79
C LYS A 35 -16.52 2.99 11.22
N ILE A 36 -17.49 3.76 11.71
CA ILE A 36 -18.14 3.49 13.00
C ILE A 36 -19.54 2.98 12.72
N LYS A 37 -19.84 1.75 13.18
CA LYS A 37 -21.16 1.14 13.05
C LYS A 37 -21.47 0.31 14.28
N ASP A 38 -22.69 0.45 14.83
CA ASP A 38 -23.14 -0.34 15.99
C ASP A 38 -22.17 -0.29 17.18
N ASN A 39 -21.59 0.89 17.45
CA ASN A 39 -20.57 1.11 18.48
C ASN A 39 -19.29 0.25 18.30
N LYS A 40 -19.00 -0.13 17.05
CA LYS A 40 -17.77 -0.82 16.65
C LYS A 40 -17.00 0.05 15.68
N LEU A 41 -15.68 0.07 15.86
CA LEU A 41 -14.76 0.56 14.85
C LEU A 41 -14.51 -0.58 13.85
N ILE A 42 -14.83 -0.34 12.59
CA ILE A 42 -14.58 -1.22 11.45
C ILE A 42 -13.44 -0.59 10.66
N ILE A 43 -12.45 -1.39 10.31
CA ILE A 43 -11.31 -1.00 9.49
C ILE A 43 -11.30 -1.95 8.29
N GLU A 44 -11.30 -1.39 7.08
CA GLU A 44 -11.34 -2.16 5.84
C GLU A 44 -10.42 -1.57 4.78
N ASN A 45 -10.08 -2.34 3.75
CA ASN A 45 -9.29 -1.85 2.62
C ASN A 45 -10.02 -0.69 1.96
N SER A 46 -9.28 0.41 1.72
CA SER A 46 -9.85 1.50 0.94
C SER A 46 -9.98 1.07 -0.51
N SER A 47 -11.16 1.28 -1.09
CA SER A 47 -11.43 1.02 -2.51
C SER A 47 -10.85 2.08 -3.44
N GLU A 48 -10.32 3.18 -2.89
CA GLU A 48 -9.88 4.33 -3.69
C GLU A 48 -8.55 4.11 -4.45
N ASN A 49 -7.81 3.05 -4.15
CA ASN A 49 -6.53 2.75 -4.80
C ASN A 49 -6.60 1.59 -5.82
N GLU A 50 -7.79 1.20 -6.27
CA GLU A 50 -7.90 0.34 -7.45
C GLU A 50 -7.62 1.16 -8.72
N MET A 51 -6.39 1.67 -8.84
CA MET A 51 -5.89 2.21 -10.11
C MET A 51 -5.65 1.01 -11.02
N ASN A 52 -6.57 0.79 -11.95
CA ASN A 52 -6.44 -0.27 -12.94
C ASN A 52 -5.44 0.17 -14.01
N ILE A 53 -4.98 -0.79 -14.82
CA ILE A 53 -4.05 -0.47 -15.90
C ILE A 53 -4.64 0.58 -16.84
N GLU A 54 -5.96 0.57 -17.04
CA GLU A 54 -6.70 1.53 -17.83
C GLU A 54 -6.55 2.96 -17.31
N ASP A 55 -6.57 3.16 -15.99
CA ASP A 55 -6.45 4.48 -15.36
C ASP A 55 -5.05 5.08 -15.58
N LEU A 56 -4.01 4.24 -15.62
CA LEU A 56 -2.63 4.67 -15.91
C LEU A 56 -2.46 5.18 -17.35
N PHE A 57 -3.31 4.73 -18.27
CA PHE A 57 -3.26 5.08 -19.69
C PHE A 57 -4.38 6.05 -20.12
N GLU A 58 -5.20 6.58 -19.21
CA GLU A 58 -6.37 7.40 -19.53
C GLU A 58 -6.04 8.60 -20.44
N ASP A 59 -4.89 9.24 -20.22
CA ASP A 59 -4.42 10.39 -21.01
C ASP A 59 -3.42 10.03 -22.12
N PHE A 60 -3.07 8.75 -22.28
CA PHE A 60 -2.09 8.32 -23.26
C PHE A 60 -2.71 8.18 -24.66
N ASN A 61 -2.49 9.20 -25.50
CA ASN A 61 -2.98 9.23 -26.89
C ASN A 61 -1.85 9.03 -27.94
N GLY A 62 -0.67 8.56 -27.51
CA GLY A 62 0.52 8.44 -28.36
C GLY A 62 0.70 7.06 -28.98
N GLN A 63 1.61 6.96 -29.95
CA GLN A 63 2.18 5.66 -30.34
C GLN A 63 3.39 5.38 -29.44
N TYR A 64 3.39 4.21 -28.81
CA TYR A 64 4.56 3.71 -28.09
C TYR A 64 5.46 2.96 -29.06
N GLU A 65 6.67 3.46 -29.28
CA GLU A 65 7.74 2.71 -29.93
C GLU A 65 8.63 2.11 -28.85
N LYS A 66 8.85 0.79 -28.93
CA LYS A 66 9.74 0.09 -28.02
C LYS A 66 11.17 0.47 -28.36
N GLU A 67 11.79 1.28 -27.52
CA GLU A 67 13.22 1.53 -27.58
C GLU A 67 13.96 0.47 -26.74
N ASP A 68 14.93 -0.22 -27.36
CA ASP A 68 15.85 -1.07 -26.61
C ASP A 68 16.90 -0.16 -25.96
N ILE A 69 16.78 0.01 -24.64
CA ILE A 69 17.71 0.82 -23.85
C ILE A 69 18.97 -0.01 -23.62
N ASP A 70 20.11 0.47 -24.15
CA ASP A 70 21.43 -0.04 -23.79
C ASP A 70 21.80 0.48 -22.40
N TRP A 71 21.76 -0.40 -21.41
CA TRP A 71 22.11 -0.10 -20.01
C TRP A 71 23.62 0.01 -19.78
N GLY A 72 24.44 -0.18 -20.83
CA GLY A 72 25.89 -0.13 -20.78
C GLY A 72 26.51 -1.36 -20.10
N GLU A 73 27.84 -1.35 -20.03
CA GLU A 73 28.60 -2.41 -19.39
C GLU A 73 28.60 -2.28 -17.86
N ILE A 74 28.76 -3.40 -17.16
CA ILE A 74 28.85 -3.46 -15.70
C ILE A 74 30.11 -2.70 -15.23
N VAL A 75 29.92 -1.51 -14.65
CA VAL A 75 31.02 -0.66 -14.13
C VAL A 75 31.25 -0.80 -12.62
N GLY A 76 30.41 -1.56 -11.92
CA GLY A 76 30.49 -1.77 -10.46
C GLY A 76 31.42 -2.92 -10.05
N LYS A 77 32.07 -2.80 -8.89
CA LYS A 77 32.83 -3.88 -8.22
C LYS A 77 32.03 -4.54 -7.09
N GLU A 78 30.72 -4.61 -7.24
CA GLU A 78 29.85 -5.14 -6.19
C GLU A 78 29.97 -6.67 -6.17
N VAL A 79 30.30 -7.21 -5.00
CA VAL A 79 30.35 -8.65 -4.78
C VAL A 79 28.94 -9.09 -4.38
N TRP A 80 28.33 -9.92 -5.22
CA TRP A 80 27.03 -10.56 -4.98
C TRP A 80 27.17 -11.78 -4.06
#